data_AF-A0A699TJE3-F1
#
_entry.id   AF-A0A699TJE3-F1
#
_cell.length_a   1.000
_cell.length_b   1.000
_cell.length_c   1.000
_cell.angle_alpha   90.00
_cell.angle_beta   90.00
_cell.angle_gamma   90.00
#
_symmetry.space_group_name_H-M   'P 1'
#
loop_
_entity.id
_entity.type
_entity.pdbx_description
1 polymer ?
#
loop_
_entity_poly.entity_id
_entity_poly.type
_entity_poly.pdbx_seq_one_letter_code
_entity_poly.pdbx_strand_id
1 'polypeptide(L)' 'SIDEPPEVELKDLPPYLEYAFLEGDDKLSVIIAKDLSVEEKTALITVLKSHKRSIS' A
#
# COMPACT_ATOMS: atom_id res chain seq x y z
N SER A 1 11.06 -15.48 -22.84
CA SER A 1 9.85 -14.67 -22.70
C SER A 1 9.96 -13.94 -21.39
N ILE A 2 9.93 -12.61 -21.43
CA ILE A 2 9.91 -11.81 -20.20
C ILE A 2 8.49 -12.00 -19.66
N ASP A 3 8.40 -12.72 -18.55
CA ASP A 3 7.17 -12.91 -17.80
C ASP A 3 6.80 -11.51 -17.26
N GLU A 4 5.94 -10.83 -18.00
CA GLU A 4 5.42 -9.52 -17.63
C GLU A 4 4.75 -9.68 -16.26
N PRO A 5 5.11 -8.87 -15.25
CA PRO A 5 4.56 -9.05 -13.91
C PRO A 5 3.03 -8.92 -14.00
N PRO A 6 2.26 -9.79 -13.32
CA PRO A 6 0.81 -9.69 -13.36
C PRO A 6 0.41 -8.28 -12.91
N GLU A 7 -0.33 -7.56 -13.74
CA GLU A 7 -1.02 -6.35 -13.31
C GLU A 7 -1.82 -6.74 -12.07
N VAL A 8 -1.43 -6.20 -10.91
CA VAL A 8 -2.14 -6.45 -9.65
C VAL A 8 -3.51 -5.80 -9.81
N GLU A 9 -4.52 -6.58 -10.19
CA GLU A 9 -5.90 -6.11 -10.31
C GLU A 9 -6.41 -5.70 -8.91
N LEU A 10 -6.25 -4.41 -8.58
CA LEU A 10 -6.80 -3.84 -7.37
C LEU A 10 -8.32 -3.83 -7.47
N LYS A 11 -8.99 -4.23 -6.39
CA LYS A 11 -10.45 -4.23 -6.31
C LYS A 11 -10.97 -2.82 -6.07
N ASP A 12 -12.19 -2.54 -6.51
CA ASP A 12 -12.88 -1.32 -6.12
C ASP A 12 -13.05 -1.25 -4.60
N LEU A 13 -12.65 -0.12 -4.04
CA LEU A 13 -12.74 0.16 -2.61
C LEU A 13 -13.95 1.04 -2.28
N PRO A 14 -14.52 0.89 -1.07
CA PRO A 14 -15.44 1.88 -0.52
C PRO A 14 -14.83 3.30 -0.55
N PRO A 15 -15.64 4.36 -0.68
CA PRO A 15 -15.17 5.73 -0.91
C PRO A 15 -14.33 6.32 0.24
N TYR A 16 -14.40 5.73 1.44
CA TYR A 16 -13.65 6.11 2.63
C TYR A 16 -12.29 5.39 2.75
N LEU A 17 -11.95 4.51 1.81
CA LEU A 17 -10.68 3.79 1.77
C LEU A 17 -9.87 4.17 0.53
N GLU A 18 -8.55 4.04 0.64
CA GLU A 18 -7.61 4.17 -0.47
C GLU A 18 -6.47 3.16 -0.34
N TYR A 19 -5.84 2.87 -1.47
CA TYR A 19 -4.60 2.11 -1.49
C TYR A 19 -3.41 3.03 -1.23
N ALA A 20 -2.50 2.57 -0.39
CA ALA A 20 -1.19 3.18 -0.20
C ALA A 20 -0.11 2.12 -0.40
N PHE A 21 0.92 2.48 -1.16
CA PHE A 21 1.97 1.54 -1.55
C PHE A 21 3.15 1.64 -0.59
N LEU A 22 3.59 0.48 -0.07
CA LEU A 22 4.71 0.41 0.86
C LEU A 22 6.06 0.45 0.15
N GLU A 23 6.18 0.14 -1.15
CA GLU A 23 7.44 0.14 -1.91
C GLU A 23 7.25 0.50 -3.39
N GLY A 24 8.35 0.85 -4.06
CA GLY A 24 8.38 1.39 -5.43
C GLY A 24 8.24 0.38 -6.57
N ASP A 25 8.04 -0.91 -6.26
CA ASP A 25 7.41 -1.86 -7.17
C ASP A 25 6.06 -2.18 -6.52
N ASP A 26 4.96 -1.93 -7.23
CA ASP A 26 3.56 -1.84 -6.78
C ASP A 26 2.95 -3.11 -6.14
N LYS A 27 3.78 -4.02 -5.64
CA LYS A 27 3.44 -5.38 -5.20
C LYS A 27 2.86 -5.44 -3.79
N LEU A 28 3.15 -4.46 -2.93
CA LEU A 28 2.63 -4.41 -1.56
C LEU A 28 1.84 -3.12 -1.32
N SER A 29 0.56 -3.18 -1.64
CA SER A 29 -0.41 -2.17 -1.26
C SER A 29 -1.05 -2.50 0.09
N VAL A 30 -1.26 -1.48 0.91
CA VAL A 30 -2.09 -1.52 2.11
C VAL A 30 -3.33 -0.67 1.89
N ILE A 31 -4.44 -1.08 2.49
CA ILE A 31 -5.68 -0.30 2.45
C ILE A 31 -5.72 0.58 3.70
N ILE A 32 -5.87 1.89 3.50
CA ILE A 32 -5.91 2.89 4.57
C ILE A 32 -7.16 3.75 4.47
N ALA A 33 -7.49 4.48 5.54
CA ALA A 33 -8.58 5.44 5.51
C ALA A 33 -8.19 6.70 4.71
N LYS A 34 -9.11 7.18 3.88
CA LYS A 34 -8.92 8.38 3.06
C LYS A 34 -8.78 9.65 3.88
N ASP A 35 -9.48 9.70 5.00
CA ASP A 35 -9.59 10.85 5.88
C ASP A 35 -8.34 11.11 6.73
N LEU A 36 -7.30 10.27 6.62
CA LEU A 36 -6.01 10.52 7.26
C LEU A 36 -5.34 11.77 6.65
N SER A 37 -4.73 12.59 7.50
CA SER A 37 -3.86 13.68 7.05
C SER A 37 -2.62 13.15 6.33
N VAL A 38 -1.96 14.01 5.55
CA VAL A 38 -0.72 13.65 4.84
C VAL A 38 0.38 13.20 5.82
N GLU A 39 0.46 13.85 6.99
CA GLU A 39 1.43 13.47 8.02
C GLU A 39 1.12 12.11 8.63
N GLU A 40 -0.15 11.83 8.97
CA GLU A 40 -0.57 10.54 9.51
C GLU A 40 -0.34 9.40 8.51
N LYS A 41 -0.67 9.61 7.23
CA LYS A 41 -0.38 8.65 6.15
C LYS A 41 1.11 8.36 6.07
N THR A 42 1.94 9.40 6.06
CA THR A 42 3.40 9.26 5.98
C THR A 42 3.98 8.53 7.19
N ALA A 43 3.51 8.87 8.40
CA ALA A 43 3.92 8.21 9.63
C ALA A 43 3.54 6.73 9.63
N LEU A 44 2.30 6.40 9.25
CA LEU A 44 1.81 5.02 9.15
C LEU A 44 2.64 4.20 8.15
N ILE A 45 2.86 4.73 6.94
CA ILE A 45 3.66 4.05 5.91
C ILE A 45 5.11 3.85 6.38
N THR A 46 5.69 4.82 7.09
CA THR A 46 7.04 4.71 7.65
C THR A 46 7.13 3.60 8.71
N VAL A 47 6.15 3.54 9.62
CA VAL A 47 6.07 2.48 10.64
C VAL A 47 5.93 1.11 9.98
N LEU A 48 5.04 0.97 8.99
CA LEU A 48 4.82 -0.28 8.27
C LEU A 48 6.08 -0.73 7.50
N LYS A 49 6.76 0.19 6.82
CA LYS A 49 8.06 -0.06 6.18
C LYS A 49 9.11 -0.55 7.19
N SER A 50 9.19 0.08 8.36
CA SER A 50 10.12 -0.33 9.42
C SER A 50 9.81 -1.71 10.01
N HIS A 51 8.55 -2.14 9.95
CA HIS A 51 8.09 -3.42 10.50
C HIS A 51 7.92 -4.51 9.43
N LYS A 52 8.51 -4.35 8.24
CA LYS A 52 8.49 -5.31 7.12
C LYS A 52 8.87 -6.74 7.51
N ARG A 53 9.68 -6.93 8.57
CA ARG A 53 10.08 -8.23 9.12
C ARG A 53 8.94 -9.03 9.76
N SER A 54 7.82 -8.41 10.11
CA SER A 54 6.70 -9.09 10.79
C SER A 54 5.66 -9.68 9.83
N ILE A 55 5.73 -9.36 8.53
CA ILE A 55 4.77 -9.80 7.49
C ILE A 55 5.39 -10.89 6.60
N SER A 56 6.65 -11.28 6.86
CA SER A 56 7.29 -12.45 6.24
C SER A 56 6.85 -13.75 6.90
#